data_AF-A0AAP0GGX7-F1
#
_entry.id   AF-A0AAP0GGX7-F1
#
_cell.length_a   1.000
_cell.length_b   1.000
_cell.length_c   1.000
_cell.angle_alpha   90.00
_cell.angle_beta   90.00
_cell.angle_gamma   90.00
#
_symmetry.space_group_name_H-M   'P 1'
#
loop_
_entity.id
_entity.type
_entity.pdbx_description
1 polymer ?
#
loop_
_entity_poly.entity_id
_entity_poly.type
_entity_poly.pdbx_seq_one_letter_code
_entity_poly.pdbx_strand_id
1 'polypeptide(L)'
;MNREFIKKLCEETHACVRILEGPIGTNDRIVLISAKEEPDLEISPAMDAFLRVFKHVNDISYGTGGSTDQIAAYFTACSVWLLVASQQAINLIGKQGSSIKSIQESTDATIRVISGA
;
A
#
# COMPACT_ATOMS: atom_id res chain seq x y z
N MET A 1 -12.31 7.48 3.44
CA MET A 1 -12.85 6.31 2.71
C MET A 1 -14.24 5.97 3.27
N ASN A 2 -15.28 5.96 2.43
CA ASN A 2 -16.66 5.76 2.88
C ASN A 2 -17.06 4.27 2.85
N ARG A 3 -18.21 3.94 3.48
CA ARG A 3 -18.71 2.56 3.58
C ARG A 3 -19.01 1.92 2.23
N GLU A 4 -19.53 2.69 1.29
CA GLU A 4 -19.91 2.21 -0.05
C GLU A 4 -18.68 1.79 -0.85
N PHE A 5 -17.62 2.60 -0.83
CA PHE A 5 -16.34 2.25 -1.44
C PHE A 5 -15.78 0.96 -0.86
N ILE A 6 -15.75 0.84 0.47
CA ILE A 6 -15.23 -0.37 1.15
C ILE A 6 -16.05 -1.60 0.74
N LYS A 7 -17.38 -1.49 0.72
CA LYS A 7 -18.25 -2.60 0.34
C LYS A 7 -17.98 -3.05 -1.09
N LYS A 8 -17.96 -2.11 -2.04
CA LYS A 8 -17.66 -2.38 -3.45
C LYS A 8 -16.27 -3.00 -3.61
N LEU A 9 -15.27 -2.46 -2.92
CA LEU A 9 -13.91 -2.96 -2.94
C LEU A 9 -13.85 -4.43 -2.47
N CYS A 10 -14.51 -4.77 -1.37
CA CYS A 10 -14.57 -6.15 -0.88
C CYS A 10 -15.27 -7.08 -1.87
N GLU A 11 -16.36 -6.62 -2.52
CA GLU A 11 -17.10 -7.41 -3.51
C GLU A 11 -16.28 -7.68 -4.78
N GLU A 12 -15.54 -6.68 -5.27
CA GLU A 12 -14.77 -6.78 -6.52
C GLU A 12 -13.44 -7.52 -6.36
N THR A 13 -12.81 -7.43 -5.20
CA THR A 13 -11.46 -7.98 -4.97
C THR A 13 -11.48 -9.29 -4.20
N HIS A 14 -12.62 -9.68 -3.62
CA HIS A 14 -12.74 -10.79 -2.67
C HIS A 14 -11.88 -10.63 -1.40
N ALA A 15 -11.33 -9.43 -1.15
CA ALA A 15 -10.65 -9.11 0.09
C ALA A 15 -11.62 -8.61 1.18
N CYS A 16 -11.23 -8.77 2.44
CA CYS A 16 -11.86 -8.11 3.57
C CYS A 16 -11.03 -6.89 3.96
N VAL A 17 -11.65 -5.71 3.92
CA VAL A 17 -11.04 -4.43 4.30
C VAL A 17 -11.70 -3.89 5.56
N ARG A 18 -10.88 -3.58 6.58
CA ARG A 18 -11.32 -3.02 7.86
C ARG A 18 -10.51 -1.78 8.20
N ILE A 19 -11.19 -0.77 8.75
CA ILE A 19 -10.56 0.47 9.21
C ILE A 19 -10.51 0.44 10.73
N LEU A 20 -9.32 0.38 11.29
CA LEU A 20 -9.07 0.36 12.73
C LEU A 20 -8.60 1.73 13.20
N GLU A 21 -8.65 1.94 14.53
CA GLU A 21 -8.01 3.10 15.16
C GLU A 21 -6.48 3.02 15.02
N GLY A 22 -5.85 4.18 14.81
CA GLY A 22 -4.40 4.29 14.77
C GLY A 22 -3.77 4.40 16.17
N PRO A 23 -2.45 4.59 16.24
CA PRO A 23 -1.75 4.86 17.48
C PRO A 23 -2.34 6.07 18.23
N ILE A 24 -2.31 6.01 19.56
CA ILE A 24 -2.84 7.09 20.41
C ILE A 24 -2.06 8.39 20.12
N GLY A 25 -2.79 9.49 19.94
CA GLY A 25 -2.21 10.81 19.72
C GLY A 25 -1.87 11.13 18.26
N THR A 26 -2.14 10.21 17.32
CA THR A 26 -2.09 10.52 15.88
C THR A 26 -3.50 10.55 15.28
N ASN A 27 -3.63 11.23 14.14
CA ASN A 27 -4.86 11.20 13.34
C ASN A 27 -4.86 10.04 12.32
N ASP A 28 -3.90 9.12 12.44
CA ASP A 28 -3.74 8.04 11.48
C ASP A 28 -4.78 6.95 11.70
N ARG A 29 -5.07 6.20 10.63
CA ARG A 29 -5.96 5.04 10.65
C ARG A 29 -5.21 3.84 10.10
N ILE A 30 -5.47 2.67 10.67
CA ILE A 30 -4.93 1.42 10.14
C ILE A 30 -5.95 0.82 9.17
N VAL A 31 -5.55 0.62 7.91
CA VAL A 31 -6.33 -0.13 6.93
C VAL A 31 -5.84 -1.57 6.94
N LEU A 32 -6.61 -2.45 7.55
CA LEU A 32 -6.33 -3.89 7.58
C LEU A 32 -6.99 -4.56 6.39
N ILE A 33 -6.17 -5.12 5.51
CA ILE A 33 -6.58 -5.85 4.31
C ILE A 33 -6.18 -7.30 4.47
N SER A 34 -7.12 -8.22 4.27
CA SER A 34 -6.90 -9.66 4.39
C SER A 34 -7.73 -10.41 3.38
N ALA A 35 -7.19 -11.47 2.79
CA ALA A 35 -7.92 -12.37 1.91
C ALA A 35 -7.33 -13.79 2.00
N LYS A 36 -8.00 -14.77 1.41
CA LYS A 36 -7.41 -16.08 1.17
C LYS A 36 -6.32 -15.92 0.10
N GLU A 37 -5.15 -16.51 0.32
CA GLU A 37 -4.08 -16.49 -0.67
C GLU A 37 -4.42 -17.39 -1.86
N GLU A 38 -4.16 -16.90 -3.06
CA GLU A 38 -4.42 -17.59 -4.33
C GLU A 38 -3.13 -17.56 -5.17
N PRO A 39 -2.24 -18.56 -5.00
CA PRO A 39 -0.90 -18.53 -5.59
C PRO A 39 -0.91 -18.66 -7.13
N ASP A 40 -2.04 -19.08 -7.70
CA ASP A 40 -2.22 -19.20 -9.15
C ASP A 40 -2.51 -17.83 -9.81
N LEU A 41 -2.81 -16.79 -9.01
CA LEU A 41 -3.02 -15.43 -9.50
C LEU A 41 -1.72 -14.63 -9.44
N GLU A 42 -1.49 -13.81 -10.47
CA GLU A 42 -0.35 -12.89 -10.51
C GLU A 42 -0.43 -11.83 -9.39
N ILE A 43 -1.64 -11.36 -9.10
CA ILE A 43 -1.92 -10.41 -8.01
C ILE A 43 -2.93 -11.05 -7.07
N SER A 44 -2.54 -11.23 -5.81
CA SER A 44 -3.44 -11.81 -4.82
C SER A 44 -4.62 -10.87 -4.53
N PRO A 45 -5.78 -11.40 -4.12
CA PRO A 45 -6.94 -10.61 -3.72
C PRO A 45 -6.63 -9.46 -2.75
N ALA A 46 -5.78 -9.72 -1.75
CA ALA A 46 -5.35 -8.70 -0.78
C ALA A 46 -4.49 -7.60 -1.41
N MET A 47 -3.63 -7.95 -2.36
CA MET A 47 -2.77 -6.98 -3.05
C MET A 47 -3.56 -6.12 -4.04
N ASP A 48 -4.55 -6.67 -4.76
CA ASP A 48 -5.43 -5.88 -5.63
C ASP A 48 -6.22 -4.85 -4.80
N ALA A 49 -6.81 -5.28 -3.67
CA ALA A 49 -7.47 -4.37 -2.75
C ALA A 49 -6.53 -3.28 -2.20
N PHE A 50 -5.30 -3.64 -1.83
CA PHE A 50 -4.28 -2.68 -1.39
C PHE A 50 -3.98 -1.63 -2.46
N LEU A 51 -3.76 -2.03 -3.71
CA LEU A 51 -3.45 -1.11 -4.80
C LEU A 51 -4.59 -0.12 -5.07
N ARG A 52 -5.85 -0.57 -4.98
CA ARG A 52 -7.02 0.29 -5.14
C ARG A 52 -7.19 1.27 -3.97
N VAL A 53 -6.95 0.83 -2.73
CA VAL A 53 -6.93 1.73 -1.55
C VAL A 53 -5.82 2.76 -1.68
N PHE A 54 -4.61 2.34 -2.04
CA PHE A 54 -3.46 3.21 -2.19
C PHE A 54 -3.74 4.32 -3.21
N LYS A 55 -4.31 3.97 -4.38
CA LYS A 55 -4.72 4.94 -5.40
C LYS A 55 -5.81 5.89 -4.89
N HIS A 56 -6.83 5.36 -4.21
CA HIS A 56 -7.91 6.16 -3.66
C HIS A 56 -7.45 7.16 -2.60
N VAL A 57 -6.49 6.79 -1.74
CA VAL A 57 -5.96 7.68 -0.69
C VAL A 57 -5.03 8.75 -1.25
N ASN A 58 -4.30 8.45 -2.33
CA ASN A 58 -3.38 9.38 -2.97
C ASN A 58 -4.02 10.16 -4.15
N ASP A 59 -5.34 10.09 -4.32
CA ASP A 59 -6.08 10.68 -5.45
C ASP A 59 -5.48 10.37 -6.84
N ILE A 60 -4.89 9.16 -6.97
CA ILE A 60 -4.29 8.70 -8.22
C ILE A 60 -5.41 8.19 -9.13
N SER A 61 -5.94 9.09 -9.95
CA SER A 61 -6.85 8.72 -11.03
C SER A 61 -6.05 8.22 -12.23
N TYR A 62 -6.46 7.10 -12.82
CA TYR A 62 -6.06 6.76 -14.19
C TYR A 62 -6.76 7.75 -15.12
N GLY A 63 -6.08 8.84 -15.47
CA GLY A 63 -6.61 9.83 -16.39
C GLY A 63 -6.94 9.17 -17.73
N THR A 64 -8.22 8.89 -17.97
CA THR A 64 -8.74 8.64 -19.32
C THR A 64 -8.78 9.98 -20.04
N GLY A 65 -7.71 10.31 -20.77
CA GLY A 65 -7.71 11.30 -21.85
C GLY A 65 -7.84 12.77 -21.46
N GLY A 66 -6.73 13.40 -21.04
CA GLY A 66 -6.69 14.86 -20.94
C GLY A 66 -5.26 15.42 -20.96
N SER A 67 -4.85 15.90 -22.13
CA SER A 67 -3.78 16.88 -22.43
C SER A 67 -2.50 16.85 -21.58
N THR A 68 -1.37 16.78 -22.29
CA THR A 68 0.03 16.66 -21.87
C THR A 68 0.50 17.64 -20.76
N ASP A 69 -0.27 18.67 -20.43
CA ASP A 69 0.03 19.63 -19.35
C ASP A 69 -0.40 19.16 -17.95
N GLN A 70 -1.28 18.15 -17.83
CA GLN A 70 -1.67 17.63 -16.50
C GLN A 70 -0.64 16.64 -15.92
N ILE A 71 0.24 16.09 -16.77
CA ILE A 71 1.25 15.09 -16.38
C ILE A 71 2.25 15.63 -15.34
N ALA A 72 2.46 16.96 -15.30
CA ALA A 72 3.40 17.62 -14.39
C ALA A 72 2.91 17.71 -12.92
N ALA A 73 1.61 17.56 -12.65
CA ALA A 73 1.06 17.63 -11.29
C ALA A 73 1.08 16.27 -10.54
N TYR A 74 1.42 15.17 -11.22
CA TYR A 74 1.26 13.80 -10.70
C TYR A 74 2.49 13.21 -10.00
N PHE A 75 3.58 13.95 -9.84
CA PHE A 75 4.73 13.52 -9.03
C PHE A 75 4.65 14.01 -7.58
N THR A 76 3.45 14.04 -7.00
CA THR A 76 3.36 14.14 -5.54
C THR A 76 3.90 12.84 -4.98
N ALA A 77 5.03 12.89 -4.26
CA ALA A 77 5.66 11.72 -3.68
C ALA A 77 4.62 10.97 -2.82
N CYS A 78 4.13 9.84 -3.33
CA CYS A 78 3.18 9.01 -2.62
C CYS A 78 3.95 8.17 -1.60
N SER A 79 3.48 8.15 -0.36
CA SER A 79 4.09 7.34 0.69
C SER A 79 3.07 6.38 1.28
N VAL A 80 3.54 5.21 1.70
CA VAL A 80 2.74 4.21 2.40
C VAL A 80 3.53 3.67 3.58
N TRP A 81 2.85 3.48 4.70
CA TRP A 81 3.42 2.85 5.89
C TRP A 81 2.84 1.45 6.01
N LEU A 82 3.72 0.46 5.94
CA LEU A 82 3.35 -0.94 6.08
C LEU A 82 3.72 -1.43 7.47
N LEU A 83 2.75 -2.00 8.18
CA LEU A 83 2.99 -2.68 9.45
C LEU A 83 3.52 -4.08 9.17
N VAL A 84 4.70 -4.37 9.71
CA VAL A 84 5.37 -5.65 9.51
C VAL A 84 5.73 -6.22 10.88
N ALA A 85 5.54 -7.53 11.07
CA ALA A 85 6.02 -8.19 12.27
C ALA A 85 7.55 -8.03 12.37
N SER A 86 8.07 -7.69 13.54
CA SER A 86 9.51 -7.40 13.74
C SER A 86 10.42 -8.50 13.19
N GLN A 87 10.03 -9.76 13.37
CA GLN A 87 10.74 -10.92 12.87
C GLN A 87 10.83 -10.98 11.33
N GLN A 88 9.82 -10.48 10.62
CA GLN A 88 9.77 -10.43 9.16
C GLN A 88 10.53 -9.23 8.59
N ALA A 89 10.62 -8.12 9.34
CA ALA A 89 11.39 -6.95 8.92
C ALA A 89 12.89 -7.28 8.71
N ILE A 90 13.43 -8.23 9.48
CA ILE A 90 14.82 -8.71 9.32
C ILE A 90 15.04 -9.30 7.92
N ASN A 91 14.08 -10.07 7.41
CA ASN A 91 14.17 -10.66 6.08
C ASN A 91 14.09 -9.60 4.97
N LEU A 92 13.27 -8.56 5.15
CA LEU A 92 13.19 -7.41 4.24
C LEU A 92 14.54 -6.66 4.17
N ILE A 93 15.17 -6.41 5.32
CA ILE A 93 16.48 -5.73 5.40
C ILE A 93 17.55 -6.60 4.71
N GLY A 94 17.57 -7.89 5.03
CA GLY A 94 18.58 -8.83 4.55
C GLY A 94 19.95 -8.63 5.21
N LYS A 95 20.89 -9.54 4.93
CA LYS A 95 22.24 -9.50 5.52
C LYS A 95 22.94 -8.19 5.13
N GLN A 96 23.36 -7.40 6.12
CA GLN A 96 23.99 -6.08 5.93
C GLN A 96 23.15 -5.08 5.09
N GLY A 97 21.82 -5.24 5.05
CA GLY A 97 20.95 -4.36 4.27
C GLY A 97 20.95 -4.64 2.76
N SER A 98 21.47 -5.79 2.30
CA SER A 98 21.56 -6.13 0.87
C SER A 98 20.19 -6.19 0.18
N SER A 99 19.21 -6.83 0.82
CA SER A 99 17.86 -7.02 0.24
C SER A 99 17.13 -5.67 0.09
N ILE A 100 17.07 -4.86 1.15
CA ILE A 100 16.40 -3.55 1.09
C ILE A 100 17.10 -2.59 0.10
N LYS A 101 18.43 -2.64 -0.03
CA LYS A 101 19.15 -1.86 -1.05
C LYS A 101 18.77 -2.28 -2.46
N SER A 102 18.79 -3.58 -2.74
CA SER A 102 18.41 -4.09 -4.06
C SER A 102 16.97 -3.71 -4.43
N ILE A 103 16.03 -3.75 -3.48
CA ILE A 103 14.64 -3.34 -3.74
C ILE A 103 14.59 -1.85 -4.07
N GLN A 104 15.22 -0.99 -3.26
CA GLN A 104 15.27 0.46 -3.52
C GLN A 104 15.90 0.77 -4.88
N GLU A 105 17.02 0.13 -5.23
CA GLU A 105 17.70 0.30 -6.52
C GLU A 105 16.84 -0.17 -7.71
N SER A 106 16.08 -1.25 -7.55
CA SER A 106 15.24 -1.79 -8.62
C SER A 106 13.91 -1.05 -8.82
N THR A 107 13.47 -0.29 -7.81
CA THR A 107 12.14 0.38 -7.81
C THR A 107 12.22 1.90 -7.78
N ASP A 108 13.42 2.46 -7.58
CA ASP A 108 13.67 3.87 -7.28
C ASP A 108 12.88 4.40 -6.05
N ALA A 109 12.25 3.51 -5.28
CA ALA A 109 11.51 3.88 -4.08
C ALA A 109 12.47 4.10 -2.90
N THR A 110 12.16 5.08 -2.05
CA THR A 110 12.84 5.23 -0.75
C THR A 110 12.14 4.37 0.29
N ILE A 111 12.84 3.38 0.86
CA ILE A 111 12.28 2.46 1.85
C ILE A 111 13.01 2.65 3.18
N ARG A 112 12.25 2.92 4.23
CA ARG A 112 12.77 3.08 5.59
C ARG A 112 12.07 2.12 6.53
N VAL A 113 12.84 1.32 7.26
CA VAL A 113 12.34 0.52 8.37
C VAL A 113 12.39 1.38 9.63
N ILE A 114 11.23 1.64 10.21
CA ILE A 114 11.10 2.44 11.43
C ILE A 114 10.81 1.46 12.56
N SER A 115 11.59 1.52 13.64
CA SER A 115 11.24 0.80 14.86
C SER A 115 10.12 1.56 15.55
N GLY A 116 9.04 0.86 15.93
CA GLY A 116 8.07 1.40 16.87
C GLY A 116 8.77 1.75 18.19
N ALA A 117 8.46 2.91 18.75
CA ALA A 117 8.84 3.31 20.10
C ALA A 117 7.87 2.72 21.12
#